data_AF-A0A934QF05-F1
#
_entry.id   AF-A0A934QF05-F1
#
_cell.length_a   1.000
_cell.length_b   1.000
_cell.length_c   1.000
_cell.angle_alpha   90.00
_cell.angle_beta   90.00
_cell.angle_gamma   90.00
#
_symmetry.space_group_name_H-M   'P 1'
#
loop_
_entity.id
_entity.type
_entity.pdbx_description
1 polymer ?
#
loop_
_entity_poly.entity_id
_entity_poly.type
_entity_poly.pdbx_seq_one_letter_code
_entity_poly.pdbx_strand_id
1 'polypeptide(L)' 'MGLHLAAALPDGALAGACGLGTVALLDGDVVDEPLLPVDGAIAVTRPRLDEDALARFAAAPDRDAWWRDRIRRCYAHLSA' A
#
# COMPACT_ATOMS: atom_id res chain seq x y z
N MET A 1 -7.51 -2.82 -0.93
CA MET A 1 -6.23 -2.86 -0.20
C MET A 1 -6.11 -4.17 0.56
N GLY A 2 -4.89 -4.72 0.72
CA GLY A 2 -4.66 -6.03 1.34
C GLY A 2 -5.24 -6.18 2.76
N LEU A 3 -5.07 -5.16 3.62
CA LEU A 3 -5.63 -5.16 4.97
C LEU A 3 -7.17 -5.22 4.98
N HIS A 4 -7.83 -4.45 4.13
CA HIS A 4 -9.29 -4.47 4.02
C HIS A 4 -9.80 -5.82 3.50
N LEU A 5 -9.05 -6.47 2.60
CA LEU A 5 -9.37 -7.82 2.14
C LEU A 5 -9.30 -8.82 3.30
N ALA A 6 -8.20 -8.82 4.07
CA ALA A 6 -8.04 -9.70 5.21
C ALA A 6 -9.18 -9.53 6.24
N ALA A 7 -9.58 -8.28 6.49
CA ALA A 7 -10.68 -7.95 7.41
C ALA A 7 -12.08 -8.29 6.87
N ALA A 8 -12.25 -8.43 5.56
CA ALA A 8 -13.53 -8.73 4.92
C ALA A 8 -13.77 -10.24 4.70
N LEU A 9 -12.78 -11.07 5.01
CA LEU A 9 -12.93 -12.52 4.89
C LEU A 9 -13.89 -13.05 5.97
N PRO A 10 -14.67 -14.11 5.66
CA PRO A 10 -15.52 -14.76 6.66
C PRO A 10 -14.72 -15.29 7.86
N ASP A 11 -15.38 -15.41 9.01
CA ASP A 11 -14.79 -16.01 10.20
C ASP A 11 -14.20 -17.39 9.90
N GLY A 12 -12.94 -17.61 10.30
CA GLY A 12 -12.22 -18.86 10.08
C GLY A 12 -11.66 -19.06 8.66
N ALA A 13 -11.97 -18.18 7.70
CA ALA A 13 -11.37 -18.24 6.35
C ALA A 13 -9.94 -17.67 6.33
N LEU A 14 -9.57 -16.87 7.32
CA LEU A 14 -8.22 -16.35 7.47
C LEU A 14 -7.27 -17.45 7.98
N ALA A 15 -6.47 -18.02 7.09
CA ALA A 15 -5.52 -19.08 7.40
C ALA A 15 -4.23 -18.53 8.08
N GLY A 16 -4.39 -17.85 9.22
CA GLY A 16 -3.29 -17.33 10.03
C GLY A 16 -2.82 -15.92 9.63
N ALA A 17 -1.53 -15.66 9.82
CA ALA A 17 -0.93 -14.35 9.59
C ALA A 17 -0.95 -13.96 8.09
N CYS A 18 -1.31 -12.71 7.80
CA CYS A 18 -1.59 -12.24 6.43
C CYS A 18 -0.37 -11.75 5.64
N GLY A 19 0.82 -11.74 6.23
CA GLY A 19 2.03 -11.20 5.59
C GLY A 19 1.97 -9.69 5.30
N LEU A 20 1.17 -8.92 6.04
CA LEU A 20 0.94 -7.48 5.80
C LEU A 20 1.93 -6.54 6.52
N GLY A 21 2.80 -7.05 7.38
CA GLY A 21 3.77 -6.26 8.14
C GLY A 21 5.00 -5.80 7.35
N THR A 22 4.91 -5.71 6.02
CA THR A 22 6.06 -5.48 5.13
C THR A 22 6.51 -4.03 5.08
N VAL A 23 5.72 -3.08 5.59
CA VAL A 23 6.11 -1.65 5.67
C VAL A 23 7.43 -1.49 6.43
N ALA A 24 7.68 -2.33 7.45
CA ALA A 24 8.91 -2.33 8.23
C ALA A 24 10.18 -2.68 7.41
N LEU A 25 10.04 -3.17 6.18
CA LEU A 25 11.16 -3.48 5.28
C LEU A 25 11.56 -2.30 4.39
N LEU A 26 10.78 -1.21 4.38
CA LEU A 26 11.01 -0.05 3.53
C LEU A 26 11.82 1.03 4.27
N ASP A 27 12.55 1.85 3.52
CA ASP A 27 13.33 2.98 4.06
C ASP A 27 12.43 4.11 4.62
N GLY A 28 11.16 4.12 4.21
CA GLY A 28 10.14 5.03 4.73
C GLY A 28 8.76 4.76 4.15
N ASP A 29 7.80 5.59 4.56
CA ASP A 29 6.40 5.52 4.14
C ASP A 29 5.90 6.92 3.74
N VAL A 30 4.82 6.98 2.98
CA VAL A 30 4.20 8.22 2.44
C VAL A 30 2.98 8.68 3.24
N VAL A 31 2.81 8.14 4.44
CA VAL A 31 1.72 8.43 5.37
C VAL A 31 2.31 8.88 6.71
N ASP A 32 1.56 9.69 7.44
CA ASP A 32 1.92 10.18 8.77
C ASP A 32 1.86 9.08 9.84
N GLU A 33 0.90 8.16 9.68
CA GLU A 33 0.69 7.01 10.57
C GLU A 33 0.83 5.68 9.80
N PRO A 34 2.06 5.12 9.71
CA PRO A 34 2.31 3.87 9.00
C PRO A 34 1.54 2.69 9.60
N LEU A 35 1.05 1.79 8.75
CA LEU A 35 0.34 0.57 9.16
C LEU A 35 1.30 -0.51 9.67
N LEU A 36 1.93 -0.26 10.82
CA LEU A 36 2.80 -1.21 11.50
C LEU A 36 2.00 -2.19 12.38
N PRO A 37 2.38 -3.47 12.43
CA PRO A 37 1.78 -4.41 13.38
C PRO A 37 2.12 -4.02 14.82
N VAL A 38 1.10 -4.02 15.68
CA VAL A 38 1.23 -3.92 17.14
C VAL A 38 0.66 -5.21 17.73
N ASP A 39 1.46 -5.91 18.53
CA ASP A 39 1.10 -7.21 19.11
C ASP A 39 0.59 -8.24 18.08
N GLY A 40 1.15 -8.21 16.86
CA GLY A 40 0.79 -9.11 15.77
C GLY A 40 -0.49 -8.74 15.01
N ALA A 41 -1.12 -7.61 15.33
CA ALA A 41 -2.34 -7.11 14.67
C ALA A 41 -2.11 -5.75 14.00
N ILE A 42 -2.90 -5.45 12.97
CA ILE A 42 -2.89 -4.14 12.28
C ILE A 42 -4.31 -3.56 12.34
N ALA A 43 -4.44 -2.30 12.75
CA ALA A 43 -5.73 -1.61 12.81
C ALA A 43 -6.28 -1.37 11.39
N VAL A 44 -7.53 -1.75 11.16
CA VAL A 44 -8.20 -1.56 9.86
C VAL A 44 -8.64 -0.11 9.73
N THR A 45 -7.76 0.71 9.18
CA THR A 45 -8.02 2.12 8.88
C THR A 45 -7.64 2.45 7.44
N ARG A 46 -8.13 3.58 6.95
CA ARG A 46 -7.64 4.18 5.71
C ARG A 46 -6.46 5.10 6.08
N PRO A 47 -5.23 4.82 5.60
CA PRO A 47 -4.10 5.71 5.82
C PRO A 47 -4.33 7.09 5.20
N ARG A 48 -3.81 8.12 5.86
CA ARG A 48 -3.80 9.49 5.36
C ARG A 48 -2.45 9.77 4.72
N LEU A 49 -2.44 10.26 3.49
CA LEU A 49 -1.20 10.65 2.83
C LEU A 49 -0.61 11.90 3.50
N ASP A 50 0.70 11.90 3.65
CA ASP A 50 1.48 13.05 4.12
C ASP A 50 2.15 13.72 2.91
N GLU A 51 1.85 15.00 2.68
CA GLU A 51 2.36 15.76 1.53
C GLU A 51 3.88 15.96 1.57
N ASP A 52 4.45 16.16 2.75
CA ASP A 52 5.89 16.34 2.94
C ASP A 52 6.62 15.01 2.72
N ALA A 53 6.06 13.90 3.21
CA ALA A 53 6.59 12.56 2.95
C ALA A 53 6.51 12.20 1.46
N LEU A 54 5.41 12.54 0.79
CA LEU A 54 5.27 12.36 -0.66
C LEU A 54 6.33 13.15 -1.43
N ALA A 55 6.60 14.40 -1.05
CA ALA A 55 7.66 15.20 -1.66
C ALA A 55 9.06 14.60 -1.39
N ARG A 56 9.31 14.14 -0.16
CA ARG A 56 10.57 13.51 0.24
C ARG A 56 10.88 12.23 -0.53
N PHE A 57 9.88 11.37 -0.72
CA PHE A 57 10.03 10.08 -1.41
C PHE A 57 9.64 10.13 -2.90
N ALA A 58 9.51 11.34 -3.47
CA ALA A 58 9.15 11.51 -4.87
C ALA A 58 10.18 10.84 -5.79
N ALA A 59 9.67 10.13 -6.79
CA ALA A 59 10.52 9.58 -7.85
C ALA A 59 11.07 10.71 -8.74
N ALA A 60 12.21 10.47 -9.37
CA ALA A 60 12.74 11.38 -10.39
C ALA A 60 11.74 11.57 -11.55
N PRO A 61 11.73 12.73 -12.24
CA PRO A 61 10.70 13.07 -13.23
C PRO A 61 10.57 12.06 -14.39
N ASP A 62 11.69 11.48 -14.83
CA ASP A 62 11.72 10.44 -15.86
C ASP A 62 11.03 9.14 -15.38
N ARG A 63 11.23 8.79 -14.10
CA ARG A 63 10.59 7.61 -13.49
C ARG A 63 9.10 7.83 -13.24
N ASP A 64 8.68 9.03 -12.82
CA ASP A 64 7.26 9.38 -12.71
C ASP A 64 6.56 9.28 -14.08
N ALA A 65 7.17 9.86 -15.13
CA ALA A 65 6.65 9.78 -16.49
C ALA A 65 6.53 8.31 -16.96
N TRP A 66 7.54 7.50 -16.69
CA TRP A 66 7.53 6.06 -16.99
C TRP A 66 6.40 5.32 -16.27
N TRP A 67 6.16 5.60 -14.98
CA TRP A 67 5.09 4.97 -14.20
C TRP A 67 3.70 5.35 -14.75
N ARG A 68 3.49 6.62 -15.08
CA ARG A 68 2.23 7.09 -15.70
C ARG A 68 1.96 6.40 -17.02
N ASP A 69 2.97 6.27 -17.87
CA ASP A 69 2.82 5.57 -19.14
C ASP A 69 2.53 4.07 -18.93
N ARG A 70 3.23 3.43 -17.99
CA ARG A 70 2.97 2.03 -17.63
C ARG A 70 1.52 1.81 -17.17
N ILE A 71 0.97 2.70 -16.32
CA ILE A 71 -0.42 2.60 -15.88
C ILE A 71 -1.38 2.68 -17.07
N ARG A 72 -1.14 3.58 -18.03
CA ARG A 72 -1.95 3.66 -19.26
C ARG A 72 -1.91 2.37 -20.08
N ARG A 73 -0.71 1.79 -20.27
CA ARG A 73 -0.56 0.50 -21.00
C ARG A 73 -1.29 -0.64 -20.29
N CYS A 74 -1.14 -0.75 -18.96
CA CYS A 74 -1.84 -1.76 -18.17
C CYS A 74 -3.36 -1.59 -18.23
N TYR A 75 -3.86 -0.35 -18.14
CA TYR A 75 -5.29 -0.06 -18.21
C TYR A 75 -5.90 -0.47 -19.54
N ALA A 76 -5.20 -0.25 -20.66
CA ALA A 76 -5.67 -0.67 -21.99
C ALA A 76 -5.91 -2.18 -22.11
N HIS A 77 -5.24 -3.01 -21.30
CA HIS A 77 -5.49 -4.46 -21.24
C HIS A 77 -6.72 -4.85 -20.40
N LEU A 78 -7.20 -3.95 -19.53
CA LEU A 78 -8.38 -4.18 -18.68
C LEU A 78 -9.66 -3.62 -19.29
N SER A 79 -9.53 -2.63 -20.18
CA SER A 79 -10.65 -1.94 -20.83
C SER A 79 -10.98 -2.49 -22.23
N ALA A 80 -10.32 -3.56 -22.65
CA ALA A 80 -10.59 -4.29 -23.89
C ALA A 80 -11.50 -5.49 -23.59
#